data_AF-A0A6P0M9T3-F1
#
_entry.id   AF-A0A6P0M9T3-F1
#
_cell.length_a   1.000
_cell.length_b   1.000
_cell.length_c   1.000
_cell.angle_alpha   90.00
_cell.angle_beta   90.00
_cell.angle_gamma   90.00
#
_symmetry.space_group_name_H-M   'P 1'
#
loop_
_entity.id
_entity.type
_entity.pdbx_description
1 polymer ?
#
loop_
_entity_poly.entity_id
_entity_poly.type
_entity_poly.pdbx_seq_one_letter_code
_entity_poly.pdbx_strand_id
1 'polypeptide(L)'
;GDFIYESARKVVGAQIQVITYNEFLPLFIGDSLLDDYSGYDPTVDPSISQEFTNANFRVGHTLLSDELQRINNNGDSVGSISLGDAFFNPQEVIDNGVDSLFLGLASQVAEEVDNQIVDGVRNFLAPNGSGQGFDLASLNIARGREVGLPGYNQARVELGLDPVTAFLTTDTELGITSNPEVAALFEDIYKSVDDVDFWIGGISEDSFNGGLVGELFNSFISDQFRRVRDGDRFFFLNDLDHLLALAPDLESTTLSGIIRRNSTITNIQDNAFVVPEDVPEPTSIVGLVTLLGLAAIGQRSGNKK
;
A
#
# COMPACT_ATOMS: atom_id res chain seq x y z
N GLY A 1 24.48 -2.68 -26.63
CA GLY A 1 23.07 -2.40 -26.30
C GLY A 1 22.58 -3.44 -25.33
N ASP A 2 22.47 -4.68 -25.80
CA ASP A 2 21.82 -5.79 -25.10
C ASP A 2 22.38 -6.06 -23.70
N PHE A 3 23.70 -6.17 -23.57
CA PHE A 3 24.32 -6.39 -22.25
C PHE A 3 23.98 -5.29 -21.24
N ILE A 4 24.05 -4.02 -21.66
CA ILE A 4 23.74 -2.87 -20.80
C ILE A 4 22.26 -2.89 -20.41
N TYR A 5 21.38 -3.13 -21.39
CA TYR A 5 19.94 -3.20 -21.17
C TYR A 5 19.56 -4.32 -20.19
N GLU A 6 20.00 -5.55 -20.42
CA GLU A 6 19.65 -6.69 -19.56
C GLU A 6 20.27 -6.56 -18.17
N SER A 7 21.50 -6.03 -18.06
CA SER A 7 22.13 -5.77 -16.76
C SER A 7 21.35 -4.72 -15.97
N ALA A 8 20.96 -3.61 -16.61
CA ALA A 8 20.15 -2.58 -15.97
C ALA A 8 18.77 -3.09 -15.58
N ARG A 9 18.09 -3.82 -16.48
CA ARG A 9 16.79 -4.45 -16.22
C ARG A 9 16.84 -5.39 -15.03
N LYS A 10 17.89 -6.22 -14.93
CA LYS A 10 18.09 -7.14 -13.82
C LYS A 10 18.28 -6.39 -12.50
N VAL A 11 19.10 -5.33 -12.48
CA VAL A 11 19.29 -4.48 -11.29
C VAL A 11 17.99 -3.81 -10.87
N VAL A 12 17.22 -3.23 -11.81
CA VAL A 12 15.92 -2.61 -11.49
C VAL A 12 14.93 -3.63 -10.91
N GLY A 13 14.87 -4.83 -11.48
CA GLY A 13 14.05 -5.91 -10.92
C GLY A 13 14.44 -6.27 -9.49
N ALA A 14 15.75 -6.36 -9.21
CA ALA A 14 16.25 -6.61 -7.87
C ALA A 14 15.95 -5.45 -6.90
N GLN A 15 16.05 -4.19 -7.34
CA GLN A 15 15.70 -3.03 -6.51
C GLN A 15 14.22 -3.04 -6.12
N ILE A 16 13.33 -3.40 -7.05
CA ILE A 16 11.90 -3.57 -6.75
C ILE A 16 11.72 -4.67 -5.70
N GLN A 17 12.36 -5.83 -5.86
CA GLN A 17 12.28 -6.91 -4.87
C GLN A 17 12.82 -6.47 -3.50
N VAL A 18 13.99 -5.82 -3.42
CA VAL A 18 14.55 -5.33 -2.16
C VAL A 18 13.57 -4.37 -1.46
N ILE A 19 13.05 -3.36 -2.17
CA ILE A 19 12.11 -2.38 -1.60
C ILE A 19 10.81 -3.06 -1.16
N THR A 20 10.26 -3.97 -1.97
CA THR A 20 9.01 -4.67 -1.65
C THR A 20 9.15 -5.52 -0.39
N TYR A 21 10.20 -6.34 -0.28
CA TYR A 21 10.34 -7.28 0.84
C TYR A 21 10.92 -6.63 2.10
N ASN A 22 11.72 -5.57 1.98
CA ASN A 22 12.40 -4.96 3.14
C ASN A 22 11.77 -3.67 3.63
N GLU A 23 11.07 -2.90 2.79
CA GLU A 23 10.39 -1.66 3.21
C GLU A 23 8.87 -1.79 3.23
N PHE A 24 8.26 -2.26 2.14
CA PHE A 24 6.79 -2.24 2.00
C PHE A 24 6.09 -3.34 2.80
N LEU A 25 6.45 -4.61 2.59
CA LEU A 25 5.74 -5.74 3.22
C LEU A 25 5.77 -5.69 4.75
N PRO A 26 6.88 -5.40 5.44
CA PRO A 26 6.89 -5.33 6.90
C PRO A 26 5.93 -4.27 7.48
N LEU A 27 5.69 -3.18 6.76
CA LEU A 27 4.70 -2.17 7.16
C LEU A 27 3.28 -2.65 6.87
N PHE A 28 3.08 -3.30 5.73
CA PHE A 28 1.76 -3.66 5.25
C PHE A 28 1.14 -4.86 5.97
N ILE A 29 1.93 -5.90 6.23
CA ILE A 29 1.50 -7.14 6.90
C ILE A 29 2.11 -7.34 8.29
N GLY A 30 2.84 -6.33 8.81
CA GLY A 30 3.37 -6.34 10.17
C GLY A 30 4.45 -7.39 10.40
N ASP A 31 4.39 -8.05 11.57
CA ASP A 31 5.14 -9.27 11.86
C ASP A 31 4.70 -10.37 10.88
N SER A 32 5.34 -10.35 9.71
CA SER A 32 4.91 -11.10 8.53
C SER A 32 5.01 -12.60 8.79
N LEU A 33 4.10 -13.37 8.21
CA LEU A 33 4.21 -14.83 8.18
C LEU A 33 5.27 -15.30 7.16
N LEU A 34 6.11 -14.42 6.62
CA LEU A 34 7.17 -14.79 5.68
C LEU A 34 8.39 -15.29 6.46
N ASP A 35 8.66 -16.59 6.36
CA ASP A 35 9.90 -17.17 6.88
C ASP A 35 11.13 -16.63 6.12
N ASP A 36 12.30 -16.73 6.73
CA ASP A 36 13.58 -16.41 6.07
C ASP A 36 13.73 -17.16 4.74
N TYR A 37 14.33 -16.48 3.75
CA TYR A 37 14.54 -17.08 2.44
C TYR A 37 15.51 -18.27 2.52
N SER A 38 15.06 -19.44 2.07
CA SER A 38 15.84 -20.69 2.10
C SER A 38 16.40 -21.10 0.74
N GLY A 39 16.18 -20.30 -0.30
CA GLY A 39 16.61 -20.56 -1.66
C GLY A 39 15.44 -20.88 -2.61
N TYR A 40 15.74 -20.95 -3.90
CA TYR A 40 14.77 -21.28 -4.93
C TYR A 40 14.29 -22.73 -4.84
N ASP A 41 12.97 -22.93 -4.82
CA ASP A 41 12.31 -24.22 -4.89
C ASP A 41 11.52 -24.36 -6.21
N PRO A 42 11.96 -25.23 -7.14
CA PRO A 42 11.26 -25.44 -8.42
C PRO A 42 9.91 -26.14 -8.30
N THR A 43 9.54 -26.63 -7.11
CA THR A 43 8.25 -27.30 -6.86
C THR A 43 7.16 -26.34 -6.39
N VAL A 44 7.53 -25.11 -6.00
CA VAL A 44 6.60 -24.04 -5.66
C VAL A 44 5.96 -23.48 -6.92
N ASP A 45 4.63 -23.28 -6.91
CA ASP A 45 3.90 -22.60 -7.98
C ASP A 45 3.84 -21.08 -7.72
N PRO A 46 4.62 -20.26 -8.47
CA PRO A 46 4.65 -18.81 -8.29
C PRO A 46 3.46 -18.10 -8.96
N SER A 47 2.49 -18.83 -9.51
CA SER A 47 1.33 -18.22 -10.16
C SER A 47 0.53 -17.36 -9.16
N ILE A 48 0.07 -16.20 -9.64
CA ILE A 48 -0.79 -15.31 -8.87
C ILE A 48 -2.18 -15.93 -8.78
N SER A 49 -2.72 -16.06 -7.57
CA SER A 49 -4.06 -16.62 -7.35
C SER A 49 -5.16 -15.64 -7.74
N GLN A 50 -6.36 -16.18 -7.97
CA GLN A 50 -7.53 -15.36 -8.33
C GLN A 50 -7.97 -14.49 -7.15
N GLU A 51 -7.85 -15.01 -5.93
CA GLU A 51 -8.13 -14.33 -4.67
C GLU A 51 -7.20 -13.12 -4.53
N PHE A 52 -5.90 -13.30 -4.79
CA PHE A 52 -4.92 -12.22 -4.73
C PHE A 52 -5.25 -11.08 -5.69
N THR A 53 -5.49 -11.37 -6.97
CA THR A 53 -5.67 -10.32 -8.00
C THR A 53 -7.09 -9.70 -8.02
N ASN A 54 -8.12 -10.47 -7.68
CA ASN A 54 -9.51 -10.01 -7.79
C ASN A 54 -10.09 -9.48 -6.48
N ALA A 55 -9.42 -9.68 -5.34
CA ALA A 55 -9.87 -9.15 -4.07
C ALA A 55 -8.73 -8.70 -3.14
N ASN A 56 -7.87 -9.61 -2.70
CA ASN A 56 -6.98 -9.37 -1.58
C ASN A 56 -6.02 -8.18 -1.81
N PHE A 57 -5.32 -8.12 -2.94
CA PHE A 57 -4.41 -7.00 -3.25
C PHE A 57 -5.15 -5.74 -3.77
N ARG A 58 -6.49 -5.74 -3.72
CA ARG A 58 -7.33 -4.55 -3.96
C ARG A 58 -7.67 -3.81 -2.66
N VAL A 59 -7.18 -4.27 -1.51
CA VAL A 59 -7.24 -3.51 -0.25
C VAL A 59 -6.60 -2.12 -0.40
N GLY A 60 -5.62 -1.96 -1.30
CA GLY A 60 -5.05 -0.65 -1.62
C GLY A 60 -6.06 0.38 -2.15
N HIS A 61 -7.28 -0.02 -2.53
CA HIS A 61 -8.34 0.93 -2.87
C HIS A 61 -8.92 1.68 -1.66
N THR A 62 -8.78 1.15 -0.45
CA THR A 62 -9.18 1.84 0.80
C THR A 62 -8.15 2.87 1.21
N LEU A 63 -6.88 2.63 0.90
CA LEU A 63 -5.73 3.50 1.23
C LEU A 63 -5.66 4.79 0.38
N LEU A 64 -6.55 4.96 -0.59
CA LEU A 64 -6.50 6.08 -1.52
C LEU A 64 -7.07 7.34 -0.88
N SER A 65 -6.29 8.43 -0.86
CA SER A 65 -6.82 9.75 -0.53
C SER A 65 -7.50 10.41 -1.72
N ASP A 66 -8.50 11.25 -1.44
CA ASP A 66 -9.29 11.93 -2.48
C ASP A 66 -8.53 13.09 -3.17
N GLU A 67 -7.38 13.49 -2.61
CA GLU A 67 -6.52 14.55 -3.12
C GLU A 67 -5.08 14.08 -3.17
N LEU A 68 -4.41 14.34 -4.30
CA LEU A 68 -2.99 14.13 -4.51
C LEU A 68 -2.27 15.44 -4.22
N GLN A 69 -1.62 15.55 -3.06
CA GLN A 69 -0.87 16.75 -2.69
C GLN A 69 0.38 16.92 -3.57
N ARG A 70 0.76 18.18 -3.83
CA ARG A 70 2.04 18.54 -4.43
C ARG A 70 2.83 19.41 -3.47
N ILE A 71 4.07 19.02 -3.20
CA ILE A 71 4.94 19.69 -2.22
C ILE A 71 6.27 20.03 -2.89
N ASN A 72 6.85 21.20 -2.58
CA ASN A 72 8.18 21.57 -3.09
C ASN A 72 9.31 21.17 -2.11
N ASN A 73 10.57 21.39 -2.50
CA ASN A 73 11.74 21.06 -1.67
C ASN A 73 11.81 21.78 -0.32
N ASN A 74 11.07 22.88 -0.13
CA ASN A 74 11.00 23.58 1.15
C ASN A 74 9.96 22.97 2.10
N GLY A 75 9.17 22.01 1.63
CA GLY A 75 8.03 21.47 2.35
C GLY A 75 6.74 22.28 2.19
N ASP A 76 6.72 23.28 1.29
CA ASP A 76 5.51 24.06 1.05
C ASP A 76 4.58 23.32 0.06
N SER A 77 3.27 23.34 0.33
CA SER A 77 2.27 22.94 -0.66
C SER A 77 2.33 23.88 -1.86
N VAL A 78 2.35 23.31 -3.06
CA VAL A 78 2.33 24.02 -4.35
C VAL A 78 1.07 23.69 -5.17
N GLY A 79 0.07 23.09 -4.52
CA GLY A 79 -1.20 22.71 -5.12
C GLY A 79 -1.58 21.27 -4.79
N SER A 80 -2.74 20.85 -5.28
CA SER A 80 -3.22 19.47 -5.25
C SER A 80 -4.00 19.16 -6.51
N ILE A 81 -4.25 17.87 -6.75
CA ILE A 81 -5.09 17.36 -7.82
C ILE A 81 -6.12 16.44 -7.16
N SER A 82 -7.41 16.65 -7.43
CA SER A 82 -8.42 15.70 -6.98
C SER A 82 -8.17 14.33 -7.63
N LEU A 83 -8.36 13.24 -6.90
CA LEU A 83 -8.13 11.89 -7.43
C LEU A 83 -9.02 11.63 -8.66
N GLY A 84 -10.25 12.15 -8.65
CA GLY A 84 -11.17 12.07 -9.78
C GLY A 84 -10.63 12.71 -11.06
N ASP A 85 -9.96 13.87 -10.96
CA ASP A 85 -9.38 14.58 -12.11
C ASP A 85 -8.00 14.04 -12.53
N ALA A 86 -7.34 13.25 -11.67
CA ALA A 86 -6.04 12.66 -11.94
C ALA A 86 -6.12 11.47 -12.91
N PHE A 87 -7.26 10.78 -12.97
CA PHE A 87 -7.41 9.59 -13.82
C PHE A 87 -7.21 9.90 -15.31
N PHE A 88 -6.25 9.21 -15.92
CA PHE A 88 -5.92 9.32 -17.34
C PHE A 88 -5.53 10.75 -17.79
N ASN A 89 -4.99 11.57 -16.87
CA ASN A 89 -4.57 12.94 -17.15
C ASN A 89 -3.03 13.09 -17.10
N PRO A 90 -2.29 12.81 -18.19
CA PRO A 90 -0.83 12.95 -18.20
C PRO A 90 -0.36 14.40 -18.23
N GLN A 91 -1.26 15.36 -18.52
CA GLN A 91 -0.91 16.77 -18.67
C GLN A 91 -0.30 17.34 -17.38
N GLU A 92 -0.79 16.86 -16.23
CA GLU A 92 -0.26 17.19 -14.91
C GLU A 92 1.22 16.88 -14.75
N VAL A 93 1.69 15.77 -15.32
CA VAL A 93 3.10 15.37 -15.28
C VAL A 93 3.90 16.11 -16.35
N ILE A 94 3.32 16.36 -17.53
CA ILE A 94 3.98 17.09 -18.62
C ILE A 94 4.30 18.53 -18.19
N ASP A 95 3.35 19.20 -17.55
CA ASP A 95 3.48 20.63 -17.20
C ASP A 95 4.31 20.84 -15.92
N ASN A 96 4.18 19.94 -14.94
CA ASN A 96 4.73 20.16 -13.60
C ASN A 96 5.86 19.19 -13.21
N GLY A 97 6.11 18.15 -14.01
CA GLY A 97 7.00 17.05 -13.64
C GLY A 97 6.46 16.18 -12.50
N VAL A 98 7.31 15.30 -11.98
CA VAL A 98 6.96 14.31 -10.95
C VAL A 98 7.42 14.68 -9.55
N ASP A 99 8.42 15.55 -9.43
CA ASP A 99 9.11 15.81 -8.16
C ASP A 99 8.16 16.28 -7.05
N SER A 100 7.27 17.22 -7.37
CA SER A 100 6.33 17.73 -6.38
C SER A 100 5.28 16.70 -5.95
N LEU A 101 4.93 15.79 -6.87
CA LEU A 101 4.00 14.70 -6.59
C LEU A 101 4.65 13.63 -5.72
N PHE A 102 5.91 13.25 -5.99
CA PHE A 102 6.65 12.30 -5.14
C PHE A 102 6.83 12.81 -3.71
N LEU A 103 7.10 14.11 -3.53
CA LEU A 103 7.15 14.71 -2.20
C LEU A 103 5.79 14.72 -1.51
N GLY A 104 4.72 15.02 -2.24
CA GLY A 104 3.35 14.92 -1.73
C GLY A 104 3.02 13.51 -1.26
N LEU A 105 3.24 12.50 -2.10
CA LEU A 105 3.00 11.09 -1.77
C LEU A 105 3.81 10.61 -0.57
N ALA A 106 5.04 11.09 -0.40
CA ALA A 106 5.87 10.76 0.75
C ALA A 106 5.45 11.51 2.03
N SER A 107 4.70 12.60 1.93
CA SER A 107 4.37 13.47 3.08
C SER A 107 2.91 13.42 3.50
N GLN A 108 2.09 12.66 2.78
CA GLN A 108 0.66 12.55 3.01
C GLN A 108 0.37 11.18 3.63
N VAL A 109 -0.33 11.18 4.77
CA VAL A 109 -0.83 9.94 5.37
C VAL A 109 -1.89 9.34 4.44
N ALA A 110 -1.73 8.04 4.17
CA ALA A 110 -2.73 7.27 3.43
C ALA A 110 -4.02 7.15 4.25
N GLU A 111 -5.15 6.97 3.57
CA GLU A 111 -6.38 6.58 4.26
C GLU A 111 -6.21 5.19 4.90
N GLU A 112 -7.11 4.83 5.82
CA GLU A 112 -7.03 3.59 6.58
C GLU A 112 -7.42 2.35 5.76
N VAL A 113 -7.04 1.16 6.24
CA VAL A 113 -7.66 -0.09 5.79
C VAL A 113 -8.99 -0.25 6.52
N ASP A 114 -10.07 0.14 5.86
CA ASP A 114 -11.41 0.06 6.42
C ASP A 114 -12.48 -0.22 5.35
N ASN A 115 -13.75 -0.07 5.74
CA ASN A 115 -14.90 -0.24 4.86
C ASN A 115 -15.37 1.07 4.20
N GLN A 116 -14.56 2.12 4.26
CA GLN A 116 -14.77 3.39 3.58
C GLN A 116 -13.93 3.42 2.29
N ILE A 117 -14.43 4.17 1.31
CA ILE A 117 -13.77 4.38 0.02
C ILE A 117 -14.04 5.83 -0.37
N VAL A 118 -13.00 6.59 -0.70
CA VAL A 118 -13.11 8.00 -1.08
C VAL A 118 -13.94 8.19 -2.34
N ASP A 119 -14.59 9.35 -2.44
CA ASP A 119 -15.54 9.66 -3.50
C ASP A 119 -14.92 9.61 -4.91
N GLY A 120 -13.64 9.98 -5.05
CA GLY A 120 -12.88 9.91 -6.29
C GLY A 120 -12.87 8.53 -6.95
N VAL A 121 -13.02 7.45 -6.18
CA VAL A 121 -13.13 6.08 -6.69
C VAL A 121 -14.47 5.39 -6.40
N ARG A 122 -15.25 5.87 -5.42
CA ARG A 122 -16.59 5.33 -5.12
C ARG A 122 -17.69 5.90 -6.00
N ASN A 123 -17.60 7.18 -6.36
CA ASN A 123 -18.67 7.90 -7.06
C ASN A 123 -18.20 8.48 -8.38
N PHE A 124 -16.90 8.74 -8.52
CA PHE A 124 -16.34 9.49 -9.64
C PHE A 124 -15.24 8.75 -10.40
N LEU A 125 -15.13 7.41 -10.25
CA LEU A 125 -14.19 6.65 -11.06
C LEU A 125 -14.60 6.81 -12.53
N ALA A 126 -13.89 7.65 -13.28
CA ALA A 126 -14.27 8.04 -14.63
C ALA A 126 -13.20 7.60 -15.63
N PRO A 127 -13.25 6.34 -16.12
CA PRO A 127 -12.39 5.91 -17.20
C PRO A 127 -12.50 6.86 -18.39
N ASN A 128 -11.37 7.39 -18.84
CA ASN A 128 -11.25 8.25 -20.02
C ASN A 128 -12.00 9.60 -19.96
N GLY A 129 -12.28 10.13 -18.76
CA GLY A 129 -12.93 11.44 -18.62
C GLY A 129 -14.37 11.48 -19.17
N SER A 130 -15.05 10.33 -19.21
CA SER A 130 -16.40 10.19 -19.77
C SER A 130 -17.51 10.93 -19.00
N GLY A 131 -17.19 11.49 -17.82
CA GLY A 131 -18.12 12.22 -16.96
C GLY A 131 -19.18 11.34 -16.27
N GLN A 132 -19.15 10.03 -16.47
CA GLN A 132 -19.96 9.06 -15.72
C GLN A 132 -19.03 8.34 -14.75
N GLY A 133 -19.31 8.50 -13.46
CA GLY A 133 -18.56 7.81 -12.41
C GLY A 133 -19.04 6.37 -12.22
N PHE A 134 -18.09 5.47 -12.04
CA PHE A 134 -18.30 4.11 -11.59
C PHE A 134 -18.02 4.03 -10.08
N ASP A 135 -18.57 3.00 -9.44
CA ASP A 135 -18.27 2.65 -8.06
C ASP A 135 -17.27 1.50 -8.03
N LEU A 136 -16.02 1.80 -7.65
CA LEU A 136 -14.94 0.82 -7.56
C LEU A 136 -15.22 -0.27 -6.54
N ALA A 137 -15.86 0.05 -5.41
CA ALA A 137 -16.21 -0.93 -4.38
C ALA A 137 -17.25 -1.92 -4.91
N SER A 138 -18.31 -1.40 -5.55
CA SER A 138 -19.32 -2.22 -6.21
C SER A 138 -18.71 -3.10 -7.32
N LEU A 139 -17.75 -2.56 -8.09
CA LEU A 139 -17.02 -3.32 -9.11
C LEU A 139 -16.14 -4.42 -8.50
N ASN A 140 -15.52 -4.21 -7.34
CA ASN A 140 -14.73 -5.24 -6.66
C ASN A 140 -15.62 -6.41 -6.24
N ILE A 141 -16.76 -6.12 -5.62
CA ILE A 141 -17.74 -7.15 -5.21
C ILE A 141 -18.28 -7.90 -6.43
N ALA A 142 -18.71 -7.17 -7.46
CA ALA A 142 -19.23 -7.78 -8.69
C ALA A 142 -18.17 -8.65 -9.40
N ARG A 143 -16.92 -8.19 -9.46
CA ARG A 143 -15.81 -8.94 -10.06
C ARG A 143 -15.48 -10.20 -9.26
N GLY A 144 -15.49 -10.13 -7.93
CA GLY A 144 -15.29 -11.31 -7.08
C GLY A 144 -16.32 -12.41 -7.39
N ARG A 145 -17.59 -12.03 -7.50
CA ARG A 145 -18.67 -12.94 -7.90
C ARG A 145 -18.52 -13.46 -9.34
N GLU A 146 -18.13 -12.60 -10.27
CA GLU A 146 -17.92 -12.95 -11.68
C GLU A 146 -16.86 -14.05 -11.86
N VAL A 147 -15.73 -13.94 -11.17
CA VAL A 147 -14.63 -14.92 -11.28
C VAL A 147 -14.80 -16.12 -10.36
N GLY A 148 -15.88 -16.14 -9.56
CA GLY A 148 -16.20 -17.24 -8.66
C GLY A 148 -15.28 -17.35 -7.44
N LEU A 149 -14.90 -16.22 -6.83
CA LEU A 149 -14.19 -16.25 -5.54
C LEU A 149 -15.05 -16.93 -4.47
N PRO A 150 -14.42 -17.61 -3.48
CA PRO A 150 -15.15 -18.17 -2.36
C PRO A 150 -15.82 -17.07 -1.52
N GLY A 151 -16.82 -17.43 -0.71
CA GLY A 151 -17.31 -16.57 0.35
C GLY A 151 -16.24 -16.31 1.41
N TYR A 152 -16.37 -15.22 2.17
CA TYR A 152 -15.41 -14.82 3.21
C TYR A 152 -15.09 -15.96 4.19
N ASN A 153 -16.13 -16.58 4.78
CA ASN A 153 -15.94 -17.65 5.76
C ASN A 153 -15.37 -18.93 5.14
N GLN A 154 -15.76 -19.23 3.90
CA GLN A 154 -15.19 -20.35 3.15
C GLN A 154 -13.69 -20.15 2.92
N ALA A 155 -13.28 -18.93 2.55
CA ALA A 155 -11.86 -18.60 2.36
C ALA A 155 -11.04 -18.76 3.65
N ARG A 156 -11.60 -18.37 4.81
CA ARG A 156 -10.98 -18.62 6.12
C ARG A 156 -10.72 -20.11 6.34
N VAL A 157 -11.74 -20.95 6.13
CA VAL A 157 -11.63 -22.40 6.30
C VAL A 157 -10.64 -23.03 5.32
N GLU A 158 -10.60 -22.58 4.07
CA GLU A 158 -9.67 -23.08 3.05
C GLU A 158 -8.20 -22.78 3.40
N LEU A 159 -7.93 -21.68 4.11
CA LEU A 159 -6.62 -21.36 4.68
C LEU A 159 -6.34 -22.03 6.03
N GLY A 160 -7.30 -22.79 6.57
CA GLY A 160 -7.18 -23.39 7.90
C GLY A 160 -7.34 -22.41 9.06
N LEU A 161 -7.90 -21.24 8.81
CA LEU A 161 -8.28 -20.26 9.83
C LEU A 161 -9.64 -20.63 10.45
N ASP A 162 -9.86 -20.20 11.68
CA ASP A 162 -11.15 -20.38 12.35
C ASP A 162 -12.22 -19.56 11.61
N PRO A 163 -13.36 -20.17 11.20
CA PRO A 163 -14.47 -19.41 10.64
C PRO A 163 -15.07 -18.49 11.71
N VAL A 164 -15.53 -17.30 11.30
CA VAL A 164 -16.26 -16.41 12.20
C VAL A 164 -17.68 -16.93 12.37
N THR A 165 -18.30 -16.66 13.52
CA THR A 165 -19.69 -17.10 13.80
C THR A 165 -20.65 -15.93 14.01
N ALA A 166 -20.13 -14.70 14.09
CA ALA A 166 -20.90 -13.47 14.17
C ALA A 166 -20.31 -12.37 13.28
N PHE A 167 -21.03 -11.27 13.12
CA PHE A 167 -20.48 -10.08 12.45
C PHE A 167 -19.60 -9.26 13.40
N LEU A 168 -20.00 -9.15 14.67
CA LEU A 168 -19.26 -8.46 15.73
C LEU A 168 -18.38 -9.41 16.53
N THR A 169 -17.10 -9.09 16.65
CA THR A 169 -16.18 -9.77 17.56
C THR A 169 -16.46 -9.38 19.01
N THR A 170 -16.52 -10.37 19.90
CA THR A 170 -16.68 -10.21 21.35
C THR A 170 -15.66 -11.07 22.11
N ASP A 171 -15.60 -10.94 23.43
CA ASP A 171 -14.73 -11.76 24.29
C ASP A 171 -14.99 -13.28 24.16
N THR A 172 -16.17 -13.68 23.66
CA THR A 172 -16.59 -15.08 23.59
C THR A 172 -16.86 -15.58 22.17
N GLU A 173 -16.83 -14.70 21.19
CA GLU A 173 -17.23 -15.02 19.82
C GLU A 173 -16.36 -14.28 18.81
N LEU A 174 -15.77 -15.03 17.87
CA LEU A 174 -15.01 -14.46 16.78
C LEU A 174 -15.97 -13.93 15.72
N GLY A 175 -15.87 -12.63 15.44
CA GLY A 175 -16.63 -11.97 14.39
C GLY A 175 -15.75 -11.50 13.23
N ILE A 176 -16.37 -10.81 12.26
CA ILE A 176 -15.64 -10.17 11.16
C ILE A 176 -14.87 -8.96 11.68
N THR A 177 -15.47 -8.15 12.54
CA THR A 177 -14.92 -6.86 12.98
C THR A 177 -15.20 -6.59 14.45
N SER A 178 -14.31 -5.88 15.14
CA SER A 178 -14.58 -5.36 16.49
C SER A 178 -15.45 -4.09 16.49
N ASN A 179 -15.68 -3.48 15.32
CA ASN A 179 -16.47 -2.25 15.22
C ASN A 179 -17.99 -2.54 15.17
N PRO A 180 -18.76 -2.14 16.21
CA PRO A 180 -20.19 -2.43 16.27
C PRO A 180 -21.02 -1.74 15.18
N GLU A 181 -20.58 -0.59 14.68
CA GLU A 181 -21.29 0.12 13.60
C GLU A 181 -21.14 -0.64 12.27
N VAL A 182 -19.93 -1.14 12.00
CA VAL A 182 -19.67 -1.96 10.81
C VAL A 182 -20.38 -3.30 10.89
N ALA A 183 -20.35 -3.97 12.05
CA ALA A 183 -21.08 -5.21 12.25
C ALA A 183 -22.59 -5.05 12.02
N ALA A 184 -23.19 -3.95 12.51
CA ALA A 184 -24.61 -3.66 12.29
C ALA A 184 -24.95 -3.45 10.79
N LEU A 185 -24.04 -2.86 10.00
CA LEU A 185 -24.21 -2.75 8.55
C LEU A 185 -24.18 -4.12 7.87
N PHE A 186 -23.30 -5.02 8.29
CA PHE A 186 -23.30 -6.39 7.79
C PHE A 186 -24.60 -7.13 8.13
N GLU A 187 -25.11 -6.99 9.35
CA GLU A 187 -26.39 -7.59 9.79
C GLU A 187 -27.58 -7.10 8.96
N ASP A 188 -27.58 -5.85 8.50
CA ASP A 188 -28.64 -5.30 7.65
C ASP A 188 -28.59 -5.84 6.20
N ILE A 189 -27.38 -6.13 5.70
CA ILE A 189 -27.13 -6.50 4.30
C ILE A 189 -27.14 -8.03 4.09
N TYR A 190 -26.48 -8.78 4.98
CA TYR A 190 -26.27 -10.22 4.86
C TYR A 190 -27.07 -11.00 5.89
N LYS A 191 -27.61 -12.15 5.48
CA LYS A 191 -28.39 -13.02 6.38
C LYS A 191 -27.53 -13.89 7.28
N SER A 192 -26.33 -14.22 6.80
CA SER A 192 -25.34 -15.05 7.49
C SER A 192 -23.95 -14.50 7.20
N VAL A 193 -23.02 -14.72 8.13
CA VAL A 193 -21.57 -14.51 7.93
C VAL A 193 -21.02 -15.33 6.77
N ASP A 194 -21.67 -16.46 6.45
CA ASP A 194 -21.29 -17.33 5.31
C ASP A 194 -21.68 -16.74 3.95
N ASP A 195 -22.58 -15.75 3.92
CA ASP A 195 -23.03 -15.09 2.68
C ASP A 195 -22.12 -13.91 2.28
N VAL A 196 -21.16 -13.52 3.14
CA VAL A 196 -20.32 -12.33 2.95
C VAL A 196 -19.34 -12.52 1.80
N ASP A 197 -19.28 -11.56 0.88
CA ASP A 197 -18.30 -11.57 -0.21
C ASP A 197 -16.86 -11.44 0.32
N PHE A 198 -15.93 -12.16 -0.29
CA PHE A 198 -14.51 -12.21 0.11
C PHE A 198 -13.89 -10.83 0.37
N TRP A 199 -14.05 -9.89 -0.58
CA TRP A 199 -13.35 -8.61 -0.52
C TRP A 199 -13.80 -7.75 0.66
N ILE A 200 -15.11 -7.53 0.81
CA ILE A 200 -15.65 -6.67 1.85
C ILE A 200 -15.49 -7.29 3.25
N GLY A 201 -15.60 -8.62 3.36
CA GLY A 201 -15.31 -9.32 4.61
C GLY A 201 -13.85 -9.15 5.03
N GLY A 202 -12.90 -9.37 4.12
CA GLY A 202 -11.48 -9.31 4.45
C GLY A 202 -10.93 -7.91 4.74
N ILE A 203 -11.44 -6.84 4.10
CA ILE A 203 -11.05 -5.46 4.47
C ILE A 203 -11.71 -4.96 5.76
N SER A 204 -12.73 -5.67 6.27
CA SER A 204 -13.42 -5.29 7.50
C SER A 204 -12.83 -5.97 8.74
N GLU A 205 -11.87 -6.89 8.57
CA GLU A 205 -11.18 -7.50 9.68
C GLU A 205 -10.30 -6.48 10.43
N ASP A 206 -10.24 -6.62 11.76
CA ASP A 206 -9.32 -5.83 12.58
C ASP A 206 -7.87 -6.12 12.20
N SER A 207 -7.01 -5.11 12.34
CA SER A 207 -5.58 -5.24 12.01
C SER A 207 -4.91 -6.40 12.76
N PHE A 208 -4.06 -7.12 12.04
CA PHE A 208 -3.42 -8.34 12.52
C PHE A 208 -1.89 -8.22 12.49
N ASN A 209 -1.22 -8.77 13.51
CA ASN A 209 0.25 -8.80 13.63
C ASN A 209 0.95 -7.44 13.51
N GLY A 210 0.28 -6.34 13.89
CA GLY A 210 0.86 -4.99 13.75
C GLY A 210 0.99 -4.50 12.31
N GLY A 211 0.35 -5.20 11.35
CA GLY A 211 0.19 -4.73 9.98
C GLY A 211 -1.10 -3.92 9.80
N LEU A 212 -1.40 -3.57 8.55
CA LEU A 212 -2.58 -2.77 8.21
C LEU A 212 -3.82 -3.63 7.91
N VAL A 213 -3.64 -4.90 7.58
CA VAL A 213 -4.71 -5.82 7.16
C VAL A 213 -5.04 -6.85 8.24
N GLY A 214 -6.27 -7.38 8.21
CA GLY A 214 -6.67 -8.48 9.09
C GLY A 214 -6.10 -9.84 8.71
N GLU A 215 -6.34 -10.84 9.56
CA GLU A 215 -5.73 -12.17 9.52
C GLU A 215 -5.94 -12.89 8.18
N LEU A 216 -7.15 -12.87 7.61
CA LEU A 216 -7.46 -13.50 6.35
C LEU A 216 -6.60 -12.91 5.23
N PHE A 217 -6.57 -11.58 5.15
CA PHE A 217 -5.84 -10.91 4.09
C PHE A 217 -4.33 -11.01 4.28
N ASN A 218 -3.85 -10.89 5.53
CA ASN A 218 -2.45 -11.10 5.88
C ASN A 218 -1.97 -12.48 5.43
N SER A 219 -2.76 -13.53 5.72
CA SER A 219 -2.44 -14.91 5.36
C SER A 219 -2.31 -15.10 3.85
N PHE A 220 -3.26 -14.59 3.06
CA PHE A 220 -3.19 -14.65 1.59
C PHE A 220 -2.03 -13.85 1.01
N ILE A 221 -1.76 -12.64 1.52
CA ILE A 221 -0.65 -11.80 1.08
C ILE A 221 0.67 -12.53 1.37
N SER A 222 0.84 -13.01 2.60
CA SER A 222 2.03 -13.74 3.01
C SER A 222 2.25 -15.00 2.17
N ASP A 223 1.22 -15.82 1.95
CA ASP A 223 1.34 -16.99 1.08
C ASP A 223 1.75 -16.60 -0.34
N GLN A 224 1.06 -15.64 -0.95
CA GLN A 224 1.33 -15.25 -2.33
C GLN A 224 2.73 -14.67 -2.50
N PHE A 225 3.18 -13.80 -1.59
CA PHE A 225 4.53 -13.23 -1.63
C PHE A 225 5.60 -14.30 -1.35
N ARG A 226 5.35 -15.26 -0.46
CA ARG A 226 6.23 -16.42 -0.29
C ARG A 226 6.35 -17.24 -1.57
N ARG A 227 5.23 -17.56 -2.24
CA ARG A 227 5.25 -18.37 -3.47
C ARG A 227 5.99 -17.68 -4.62
N VAL A 228 5.79 -16.38 -4.83
CA VAL A 228 6.53 -15.66 -5.88
C VAL A 228 8.00 -15.47 -5.54
N ARG A 229 8.37 -15.41 -4.25
CA ARG A 229 9.78 -15.38 -3.81
C ARG A 229 10.47 -16.74 -4.02
N ASP A 230 9.86 -17.79 -3.50
CA ASP A 230 10.47 -19.12 -3.39
C ASP A 230 10.42 -19.84 -4.74
N GLY A 231 9.40 -19.58 -5.55
CA GLY A 231 9.25 -20.11 -6.92
C GLY A 231 9.93 -19.28 -8.01
N ASP A 232 10.56 -18.14 -7.70
CA ASP A 232 11.29 -17.33 -8.69
C ASP A 232 12.78 -17.70 -8.74
N ARG A 233 13.16 -18.38 -9.83
CA ARG A 233 14.56 -18.72 -10.13
C ARG A 233 15.47 -17.48 -10.25
N PHE A 234 14.91 -16.30 -10.52
CA PHE A 234 15.62 -15.03 -10.65
C PHE A 234 15.43 -14.10 -9.46
N PHE A 235 14.88 -14.59 -8.34
CA PHE A 235 14.82 -13.81 -7.10
C PHE A 235 16.21 -13.31 -6.71
N PHE A 236 16.32 -12.04 -6.28
CA PHE A 236 17.60 -11.34 -6.21
C PHE A 236 18.65 -12.04 -5.34
N LEU A 237 18.23 -12.72 -4.26
CA LEU A 237 19.13 -13.47 -3.38
C LEU A 237 19.80 -14.68 -4.07
N ASN A 238 19.24 -15.20 -5.16
CA ASN A 238 19.82 -16.34 -5.89
C ASN A 238 21.06 -15.97 -6.72
N ASP A 239 21.29 -14.69 -7.02
CA ASP A 239 22.44 -14.22 -7.80
C ASP A 239 22.99 -12.89 -7.24
N LEU A 240 23.01 -12.81 -5.91
CA LEU A 240 23.34 -11.59 -5.17
C LEU A 240 24.77 -11.10 -5.49
N ASP A 241 25.75 -12.00 -5.53
CA ASP A 241 27.15 -11.62 -5.82
C ASP A 241 27.31 -10.91 -7.18
N HIS A 242 26.62 -11.40 -8.20
CA HIS A 242 26.61 -10.75 -9.52
C HIS A 242 25.92 -9.40 -9.44
N LEU A 243 24.76 -9.35 -8.80
CA LEU A 243 24.00 -8.12 -8.65
C LEU A 243 24.80 -7.04 -7.91
N LEU A 244 25.51 -7.39 -6.84
CA LEU A 244 26.39 -6.49 -6.10
C LEU A 244 27.60 -6.01 -6.93
N ALA A 245 28.09 -6.82 -7.87
CA ALA A 245 29.10 -6.37 -8.82
C ALA A 245 28.58 -5.30 -9.80
N LEU A 246 27.26 -5.30 -10.10
CA LEU A 246 26.61 -4.31 -10.95
C LEU A 246 26.10 -3.09 -10.16
N ALA A 247 25.62 -3.31 -8.94
CA ALA A 247 25.02 -2.33 -8.04
C ALA A 247 25.44 -2.62 -6.58
N PRO A 248 26.59 -2.08 -6.13
CA PRO A 248 27.15 -2.38 -4.81
C PRO A 248 26.24 -2.02 -3.62
N ASP A 249 25.34 -1.05 -3.80
CA ASP A 249 24.42 -0.58 -2.76
C ASP A 249 23.02 -1.24 -2.86
N LEU A 250 22.90 -2.38 -3.53
CA LEU A 250 21.59 -3.01 -3.79
C LEU A 250 20.85 -3.35 -2.50
N GLU A 251 21.50 -4.00 -1.54
CA GLU A 251 20.85 -4.47 -0.30
C GLU A 251 20.38 -3.32 0.60
N SER A 252 21.04 -2.16 0.50
CA SER A 252 20.67 -0.92 1.22
C SER A 252 19.84 0.04 0.37
N THR A 253 19.38 -0.38 -0.81
CA THR A 253 18.55 0.46 -1.67
C THR A 253 17.17 0.67 -1.04
N THR A 254 16.81 1.94 -0.89
CA THR A 254 15.47 2.37 -0.48
C THR A 254 14.72 3.06 -1.61
N LEU A 255 13.39 3.12 -1.52
CA LEU A 255 12.56 3.90 -2.46
C LEU A 255 12.95 5.39 -2.43
N SER A 256 13.18 5.97 -1.25
CA SER A 256 13.65 7.35 -1.10
C SER A 256 15.00 7.57 -1.79
N GLY A 257 15.92 6.60 -1.69
CA GLY A 257 17.21 6.62 -2.38
C GLY A 257 17.07 6.59 -3.91
N ILE A 258 16.14 5.79 -4.44
CA ILE A 258 15.80 5.79 -5.87
C ILE A 258 15.26 7.15 -6.30
N ILE A 259 14.33 7.73 -5.55
CA ILE A 259 13.74 9.05 -5.82
C ILE A 259 14.84 10.11 -5.86
N ARG A 260 15.71 10.20 -4.84
CA ARG A 260 16.80 11.18 -4.78
C ARG A 260 17.78 11.07 -5.95
N ARG A 261 18.07 9.86 -6.44
CA ARG A 261 18.99 9.67 -7.58
C ARG A 261 18.41 10.07 -8.94
N ASN A 262 17.08 10.13 -9.05
CA ASN A 262 16.38 10.30 -10.34
C ASN A 262 15.49 11.56 -10.39
N SER A 263 15.64 12.47 -9.42
CA SER A 263 14.86 13.71 -9.33
C SER A 263 15.73 14.87 -8.86
N THR A 264 15.13 16.06 -8.75
CA THR A 264 15.74 17.24 -8.13
C THR A 264 15.34 17.41 -6.66
N ILE A 265 14.71 16.38 -6.09
CA ILE A 265 14.26 16.37 -4.70
C ILE A 265 15.45 16.36 -3.74
N THR A 266 15.48 17.32 -2.81
CA THR A 266 16.53 17.44 -1.80
C THR A 266 16.05 17.12 -0.38
N ASN A 267 14.74 17.11 -0.15
CA ASN A 267 14.15 16.98 1.19
C ASN A 267 13.03 15.92 1.21
N ILE A 268 13.42 14.65 1.30
CA ILE A 268 12.52 13.50 1.49
C ILE A 268 13.06 12.68 2.66
N GLN A 269 12.18 12.09 3.46
CA GLN A 269 12.55 11.21 4.57
C GLN A 269 13.21 9.90 4.08
N ASP A 270 13.85 9.18 4.99
CA ASP A 270 14.62 7.99 4.65
C ASP A 270 13.75 6.79 4.26
N ASN A 271 12.60 6.60 4.90
CA ASN A 271 11.61 5.62 4.47
C ASN A 271 10.42 6.34 3.81
N ALA A 272 10.27 6.21 2.50
CA ALA A 272 9.24 6.90 1.73
C ALA A 272 7.81 6.40 2.01
N PHE A 273 7.65 5.26 2.71
CA PHE A 273 6.35 4.71 3.10
C PHE A 273 5.86 5.20 4.47
N VAL A 274 6.70 5.94 5.22
CA VAL A 274 6.36 6.40 6.57
C VAL A 274 6.35 7.93 6.57
N VAL A 275 5.23 8.50 7.00
CA VAL A 275 5.11 9.94 7.26
C VAL A 275 5.65 10.23 8.66
N PRO A 276 6.64 11.13 8.83
CA PRO A 276 7.18 11.44 10.16
C PRO A 276 6.12 12.12 11.06
N GLU A 277 6.03 11.70 12.33
CA GLU A 277 5.03 12.20 13.31
C GLU A 277 5.04 13.74 13.49
N ASP A 278 6.16 14.40 13.21
CA ASP A 278 6.34 15.85 13.38
C ASP A 278 5.95 16.68 12.13
N VAL A 279 5.53 16.05 11.03
CA VAL A 279 5.08 16.74 9.82
C VAL A 279 3.56 16.84 9.85
N PRO A 280 2.98 18.04 10.06
CA PRO A 280 1.53 18.19 10.03
C PRO A 280 1.00 17.82 8.64
N GLU A 281 -0.07 17.02 8.60
CA GLU A 281 -0.80 16.74 7.36
C GLU A 281 -1.11 18.05 6.62
N PRO A 282 -0.71 18.19 5.34
CA PRO A 282 -0.87 19.42 4.55
C PRO A 282 -2.31 19.93 4.40
N THR A 283 -3.30 19.15 4.83
CA THR A 283 -4.73 19.37 4.62
C THR A 283 -5.50 19.76 5.88
N SER A 284 -4.90 19.74 7.08
CA SER A 284 -5.56 20.30 8.25
C SER A 284 -5.41 21.82 8.25
N ILE A 285 -6.49 22.57 8.46
CA ILE A 285 -6.55 24.04 8.57
C ILE A 285 -5.51 24.61 9.60
N VAL A 286 -4.91 23.74 10.42
CA VAL A 286 -3.88 24.04 11.42
C VAL A 286 -2.46 24.09 10.83
N GLY A 287 -2.20 23.47 9.67
CA GLY A 287 -0.89 23.43 9.02
C GLY A 287 -0.37 24.76 8.47
N LEU A 288 -1.19 25.82 8.44
CA LEU A 288 -0.80 27.13 7.90
C LEU A 288 0.14 27.93 8.83
N VAL A 289 0.37 27.49 10.08
CA VAL A 289 1.10 28.28 11.09
C VAL A 289 2.46 27.66 11.48
N THR A 290 2.68 26.36 11.25
CA THR A 290 3.86 25.66 11.80
C THR A 290 5.11 25.70 10.92
N LEU A 291 5.01 25.96 9.61
CA LEU A 291 6.17 25.99 8.71
C LEU A 291 7.08 27.22 8.84
N LEU A 292 6.70 28.24 9.61
CA LEU A 292 7.54 29.42 9.88
C LEU A 292 8.41 29.29 11.16
N GLY A 293 8.27 28.20 11.93
CA GLY A 293 8.85 28.09 13.28
C GLY A 293 10.23 27.42 13.39
N LEU A 294 10.65 26.62 12.41
CA LEU A 294 11.85 25.77 12.56
C LEU A 294 13.15 26.33 11.97
N ALA A 295 13.13 27.52 11.36
CA ALA A 295 14.33 28.15 10.81
C ALA A 295 15.09 29.09 11.79
N ALA A 296 14.71 29.17 13.07
CA ALA A 296 15.22 30.22 13.96
C ALA A 296 15.61 29.76 15.38
N ILE A 297 16.26 28.62 15.57
CA ILE A 297 17.02 28.36 16.81
C ILE A 297 18.37 27.74 16.48
N GLY A 298 19.35 28.60 16.24
CA GLY A 298 20.72 28.18 15.97
C GLY A 298 21.75 29.30 15.90
N GLN A 299 21.48 30.49 16.46
CA GLN A 299 22.53 31.51 16.65
C GLN A 299 22.33 32.31 17.94
N ARG A 300 23.42 32.39 18.71
CA ARG A 300 23.72 33.19 19.92
C ARG A 300 23.13 32.62 21.22
N SER A 301 23.97 32.22 22.18
CA SER A 301 24.79 33.17 22.94
C SER A 301 26.10 32.56 23.44
N GLY A 302 27.21 33.20 23.09
CA GLY A 302 28.45 33.16 23.85
C GLY A 302 28.58 34.41 24.71
N ASN A 303 29.29 34.27 25.84
CA ASN A 303 29.72 35.30 26.79
C ASN A 303 28.59 35.94 27.63
N LYS A 304 28.73 36.18 28.94
CA LYS A 304 29.88 36.22 29.86
C LYS A 304 29.32 36.28 31.29
N LYS A 305 30.06 35.67 32.23
CA LYS A 305 30.17 35.95 33.68
C LYS A 305 28.91 35.90 34.55
#